data_AF-I3QIH1-F1
#
_entry.id   AF-I3QIH1-F1
#
_cell.length_a   1.000
_cell.length_b   1.000
_cell.length_c   1.000
_cell.angle_alpha   90.00
_cell.angle_beta   90.00
_cell.angle_gamma   90.00
#
_symmetry.space_group_name_H-M   'P 1'
#
loop_
_entity.id
_entity.type
_entity.pdbx_description
1 polymer ?
#
loop_
_entity_poly.entity_id
_entity_poly.type
_entity_poly.pdbx_seq_one_letter_code
_entity_poly.pdbx_strand_id
1 'polypeptide(L)'
;LSDDLIQKGKDIMSISEIEETGNHFKVTVTTGPKVLVNTFTIGEEAELGTITGGGKVKTVVQRDGNKLKVCLNGIESITELVDANTIVNT
;
A
#
# COMPACT_ATOMS: atom_id res chain seq x y z
N LEU A 1 -9.33 11.23 9.71
CA LEU A 1 -8.46 12.06 8.84
C LEU A 1 -8.96 13.49 8.95
N SER A 2 -8.11 14.50 9.12
CA SER A 2 -8.56 15.90 9.15
C SER A 2 -8.86 16.41 7.75
N ASP A 3 -9.84 17.31 7.60
CA ASP A 3 -10.22 17.90 6.31
C ASP A 3 -9.02 18.56 5.60
N ASP A 4 -8.12 19.20 6.35
CA ASP A 4 -6.87 19.77 5.83
C ASP A 4 -5.95 18.74 5.16
N LEU A 5 -5.88 17.51 5.69
CA LEU A 5 -5.09 16.43 5.10
C LEU A 5 -5.78 15.84 3.88
N ILE A 6 -7.12 15.79 3.87
CA ILE A 6 -7.92 15.36 2.72
C ILE A 6 -7.73 16.34 1.56
N GLN A 7 -7.82 17.64 1.85
CA GLN A 7 -7.76 18.70 0.84
C GLN A 7 -6.34 18.86 0.27
N LYS A 8 -5.31 18.67 1.10
CA LYS A 8 -3.93 18.59 0.61
C LYS A 8 -3.67 17.30 -0.17
N GLY A 9 -4.25 16.17 0.22
CA GLY A 9 -4.04 14.89 -0.46
C GLY A 9 -4.72 14.77 -1.81
N LYS A 10 -5.84 15.50 -2.03
CA LYS A 10 -6.69 15.35 -3.23
C LYS A 10 -5.98 15.66 -4.56
N ASP A 11 -5.09 16.66 -4.56
CA ASP A 11 -4.36 17.09 -5.76
C ASP A 11 -2.91 16.61 -5.79
N ILE A 12 -2.47 15.85 -4.79
CA ILE A 12 -1.11 15.31 -4.77
C ILE A 12 -1.08 13.99 -5.55
N MET A 13 -0.36 14.02 -6.67
CA MET A 13 0.01 12.78 -7.36
C MET A 13 0.98 12.00 -6.46
N SER A 14 0.63 10.75 -6.17
CA SER A 14 1.55 9.78 -5.57
C SER A 14 2.15 8.90 -6.66
N ILE A 15 3.44 8.63 -6.55
CA ILE A 15 4.14 7.64 -7.37
C ILE A 15 4.32 6.39 -6.51
N SER A 16 3.82 5.26 -6.98
CA SER A 16 3.98 3.96 -6.33
C SER A 16 4.87 3.07 -7.17
N GLU A 17 5.97 2.60 -6.59
CA GLU A 17 6.88 1.64 -7.19
C GLU A 17 6.76 0.31 -6.44
N ILE A 18 6.59 -0.78 -7.19
CA ILE A 18 6.47 -2.13 -6.63
C ILE A 18 7.59 -2.99 -7.20
N GLU A 19 8.46 -3.47 -6.33
CA GLU A 19 9.49 -4.45 -6.64
C GLU A 19 9.00 -5.83 -6.17
N GLU A 20 8.67 -6.72 -7.10
CA GLU A 20 8.24 -8.10 -6.84
C GLU A 20 9.41 -9.06 -7.06
N THR A 21 9.82 -9.77 -6.01
CA THR A 21 10.82 -10.84 -6.06
C THR A 21 10.21 -12.14 -5.52
N GLY A 22 9.49 -12.86 -6.39
CA GLY A 22 8.75 -14.07 -6.02
C GLY A 22 7.61 -13.74 -5.05
N ASN A 23 7.78 -14.08 -3.77
CA ASN A 23 6.82 -13.76 -2.71
C ASN A 23 7.20 -12.53 -1.89
N HIS A 24 8.38 -11.94 -2.14
CA HIS A 24 8.84 -10.76 -1.43
C HIS A 24 8.49 -9.51 -2.22
N PHE A 25 7.86 -8.55 -1.56
CA PHE A 25 7.42 -7.30 -2.15
C PHE A 25 8.03 -6.13 -1.40
N LYS A 26 8.55 -5.17 -2.16
CA LYS A 26 8.93 -3.86 -1.66
C LYS A 26 8.14 -2.80 -2.42
N VAL A 27 7.30 -2.09 -1.68
CA VAL A 27 6.42 -1.05 -2.20
C VAL A 27 6.91 0.30 -1.69
N THR A 28 7.34 1.15 -2.60
CA THR A 28 7.77 2.52 -2.30
C THR A 28 6.70 3.48 -2.80
N VAL A 29 6.09 4.24 -1.89
CA VAL A 29 5.09 5.25 -2.22
C VAL A 29 5.64 6.63 -1.92
N THR A 30 5.75 7.46 -2.96
CA THR A 30 6.22 8.83 -2.88
C THR A 30 5.04 9.77 -3.09
N THR A 31 4.66 10.52 -2.06
CA THR A 31 3.55 11.47 -2.08
C THR A 31 4.09 12.88 -1.82
N GLY A 32 4.35 13.64 -2.89
CA GLY A 32 5.06 14.92 -2.82
C GLY A 32 6.45 14.75 -2.17
N PRO A 33 6.77 15.43 -1.05
CA PRO A 33 8.06 15.31 -0.38
C PRO A 33 8.18 14.09 0.56
N LYS A 34 7.10 13.33 0.78
CA LYS A 34 7.10 12.18 1.70
C LYS A 34 7.34 10.89 0.94
N VAL A 35 8.27 10.08 1.43
CA VAL A 35 8.55 8.72 0.90
C VAL A 35 8.22 7.70 1.98
N LEU A 36 7.41 6.71 1.63
CA LEU A 36 7.07 5.57 2.48
C LEU A 36 7.53 4.28 1.80
N VAL A 37 8.28 3.45 2.52
CA VAL A 37 8.72 2.14 2.03
C VAL A 37 8.10 1.06 2.89
N ASN A 38 7.38 0.15 2.25
CA ASN A 38 6.73 -1.00 2.86
C ASN A 38 7.31 -2.27 2.26
N THR A 39 7.87 -3.13 3.11
CA THR A 39 8.45 -4.40 2.69
C THR A 39 7.71 -5.53 3.39
N PHE A 40 7.24 -6.51 2.62
CA PHE A 40 6.49 -7.64 3.14
C PHE A 40 6.70 -8.90 2.31
N THR A 41 6.44 -10.05 2.92
CA THR A 41 6.43 -11.35 2.24
C THR A 41 5.00 -11.88 2.28
N ILE A 42 4.51 -12.42 1.16
CA ILE A 42 3.16 -13.00 1.09
C ILE A 42 3.00 -14.14 2.09
N GLY A 43 1.95 -14.07 2.90
CA GLY A 43 1.62 -15.07 3.92
C GLY A 43 2.35 -14.89 5.25
N GLU A 44 3.23 -13.90 5.37
CA GLU A 44 3.97 -13.59 6.61
C GLU A 44 3.47 -12.28 7.25
N GLU A 45 3.64 -12.17 8.57
CA GLU A 45 3.35 -10.92 9.28
C GLU A 45 4.40 -9.88 8.91
N ALA A 46 3.94 -8.70 8.48
CA ALA A 46 4.77 -7.56 8.16
C ALA A 46 4.21 -6.28 8.80
N GLU A 47 5.09 -5.32 9.04
CA GLU A 47 4.74 -4.02 9.61
C GLU A 47 4.61 -2.99 8.48
N LEU A 48 3.38 -2.63 8.11
CA LEU A 48 3.09 -1.69 7.02
C LEU A 48 2.81 -0.28 7.57
N GLY A 49 3.51 0.72 7.06
CA GLY A 49 3.27 2.12 7.37
C GLY A 49 2.08 2.71 6.61
N THR A 50 1.46 3.74 7.20
CA THR A 50 0.34 4.49 6.61
C THR A 50 0.75 5.93 6.29
N ILE A 51 0.44 6.41 5.08
CA ILE A 51 0.77 7.78 4.62
C ILE A 51 -0.02 8.84 5.40
N THR A 52 -1.17 8.44 5.95
CA THR A 52 -2.12 9.28 6.70
C THR A 52 -1.66 9.63 8.11
N GLY A 53 -0.44 9.26 8.51
CA GLY A 53 0.16 9.63 9.78
C GLY A 53 -0.27 8.76 10.97
N GLY A 54 -0.88 7.59 10.70
CA GLY A 54 -1.39 6.66 11.71
C GLY A 54 -0.37 5.66 12.26
N GLY A 55 0.92 5.81 11.94
CA GLY A 55 1.97 4.87 12.35
C GLY A 55 2.04 3.64 11.46
N LYS A 56 2.66 2.58 11.99
CA LYS A 56 2.77 1.28 11.33
C LYS A 56 1.79 0.27 11.92
N VAL A 57 1.27 -0.60 11.09
CA VAL A 57 0.29 -1.63 11.45
C VAL A 57 0.86 -2.99 11.10
N LYS A 58 0.77 -3.94 12.04
CA LYS A 58 1.09 -5.34 11.78
C LYS A 58 -0.06 -6.00 11.03
N THR A 59 0.25 -6.64 9.92
CA THR A 59 -0.75 -7.32 9.10
C THR A 59 -0.09 -8.41 8.26
N VAL A 60 -0.92 -9.27 7.65
CA VAL A 60 -0.47 -10.32 6.75
C VAL A 60 -1.06 -10.02 5.38
N VAL A 61 -0.19 -9.88 4.37
CA VAL A 61 -0.62 -9.70 2.99
C VAL A 61 -0.77 -11.08 2.35
N GLN A 62 -1.93 -11.33 1.75
CA GLN A 62 -2.21 -12.56 1.00
C GLN A 62 -2.29 -12.25 -0.49
N ARG A 63 -1.91 -13.23 -1.32
CA ARG A 63 -2.01 -13.13 -2.78
C ARG A 63 -3.10 -14.06 -3.29
N ASP A 64 -3.96 -13.53 -4.14
CA ASP A 64 -5.03 -14.24 -4.84
C ASP A 64 -4.93 -13.89 -6.33
N GLY A 65 -4.22 -14.73 -7.08
CA GLY A 65 -3.87 -14.44 -8.48
C GLY A 65 -3.03 -13.17 -8.63
N ASN A 66 -3.59 -12.15 -9.30
CA ASN A 66 -3.01 -10.82 -9.51
C ASN A 66 -3.40 -9.80 -8.43
N LYS A 67 -4.12 -10.23 -7.39
CA LYS A 67 -4.61 -9.36 -6.31
C LYS A 67 -3.83 -9.61 -5.02
N LEU A 68 -3.44 -8.52 -4.37
CA LEU A 68 -2.89 -8.50 -3.02
C LEU A 68 -4.01 -8.08 -2.07
N LYS A 69 -4.33 -8.91 -1.09
CA LYS A 69 -5.38 -8.68 -0.10
C LYS A 69 -4.74 -8.48 1.27
N VAL A 70 -5.18 -7.47 1.98
CA VAL A 70 -4.77 -7.21 3.36
C VAL A 70 -5.99 -6.85 4.20
N CYS A 71 -6.08 -7.37 5.41
CA CYS A 71 -7.14 -7.04 6.35
C CYS A 71 -6.55 -6.19 7.47
N LEU A 72 -7.07 -4.97 7.61
CA LEU A 72 -6.64 -3.98 8.59
C LEU A 72 -7.86 -3.61 9.43
N ASN A 73 -7.91 -4.08 10.69
CA ASN A 73 -9.00 -3.78 11.63
C ASN A 73 -10.42 -4.06 11.08
N GLY A 74 -10.58 -5.14 10.31
CA GLY A 74 -11.86 -5.52 9.69
C GLY A 74 -12.18 -4.80 8.37
N ILE A 75 -11.30 -3.92 7.91
CA ILE A 75 -11.35 -3.35 6.56
C ILE A 75 -10.44 -4.18 5.66
N GLU A 76 -11.01 -4.76 4.62
CA GLU A 76 -10.23 -5.37 3.55
C GLU A 76 -9.75 -4.27 2.59
N SER A 77 -8.46 -4.30 2.26
CA SER A 77 -7.89 -3.52 1.17
C SER A 77 -7.34 -4.49 0.14
N ILE A 78 -7.73 -4.28 -1.12
CA ILE A 78 -7.37 -5.11 -2.25
C ILE A 78 -6.59 -4.25 -3.24
N THR A 79 -5.34 -4.62 -3.49
CA THR A 79 -4.50 -4.01 -4.52
C THR A 79 -4.41 -4.96 -5.70
N GLU A 80 -4.93 -4.56 -6.85
CA GLU A 80 -4.93 -5.33 -8.08
C GLU A 80 -4.01 -4.69 -9.12
N LEU A 81 -3.12 -5.49 -9.69
CA LEU A 81 -2.44 -5.12 -10.94
C LEU A 81 -3.38 -5.46 -12.10
N VAL A 82 -4.00 -4.43 -12.68
CA VAL A 82 -4.93 -4.58 -13.80
C VAL A 82 -4.18 -4.72 -15.12
N ASP A 83 -3.04 -4.05 -15.26
CA ASP A 83 -2.12 -4.21 -16.39
C ASP A 83 -0.67 -3.87 -15.97
N ALA A 84 0.27 -3.89 -16.93
CA ALA A 84 1.68 -3.64 -16.67
C ALA A 84 2.00 -2.26 -16.07
N ASN A 85 1.11 -1.29 -16.22
CA ASN A 85 1.31 0.10 -15.82
C ASN A 85 0.21 0.63 -14.88
N THR A 86 -0.81 -0.16 -14.59
CA THR A 86 -1.98 0.29 -13.81
C THR A 86 -2.18 -0.60 -12.58
N ILE A 87 -2.31 0.06 -11.43
CA ILE A 87 -2.67 -0.54 -10.15
C ILE A 87 -3.99 0.07 -9.68
N VAL A 88 -4.91 -0.76 -9.22
CA VAL A 88 -6.18 -0.35 -8.62
C VAL A 88 -6.18 -0.78 -7.16
N ASN A 89 -6.49 0.15 -6.24
CA ASN A 89 -6.73 -0.15 -4.84
C ASN A 89 -8.23 0.00 -4.55
N THR A 90 -8.86 -1.06 -4.01
CA THR A 90 -10.29 -1.14 -3.66
C THR A 90 -10.45 -1.47 -2.20
#